data_AF-A0A4D6N472-F1
#
_entry.id   AF-A0A4D6N472-F1
#
_cell.length_a   1.000
_cell.length_b   1.000
_cell.length_c   1.000
_cell.angle_alpha   90.00
_cell.angle_beta   90.00
_cell.angle_gamma   90.00
#
_symmetry.space_group_name_H-M   'P 1'
#
loop_
_entity.id
_entity.type
_entity.pdbx_description
1 polymer ?
#
loop_
_entity_poly.entity_id
_entity_poly.type
_entity_poly.pdbx_seq_one_letter_code
_entity_poly.pdbx_strand_id
1 'polypeptide(L)'
;MKLSDVLIVSAGLIAAAAAFSYLQSGGKEREKKVVPKKKSGKTEGFSHYVARQLGFQDAEEVPHLCSLVQDYLKRSEECDGRIYEYISHSNGENIDSLYIKLVDEIEKCILSYFSFNWNQAPSIINQALSVKSPPIRKLREIILAATRKIRFERVIMSLRVTRVFSTLVEEMKALQYNQEMVPANLPERSPVLLFLGGGMGAGKSTIREAILKEAFWSQIATNAVIVEADAFKEKDDIYKALNSTTVQLGRDHNEGLESAETVHEFSTRAASSLLVTALNEGRDVIMDSTLSWEPFVKQTITMARNVHRCKYRMGEGYKENEDGTVIENYWVEDEHGETPPTGESNTRQPYRIELVGVVCDSYIAIVRGIRRAIATGRAVRVNAQLKSHQRFARAFPKYCELVDNARLYFTNAIDHPPKLIGWKDGVEDLLVHPRDFKCMERIANLNVKADCIYNLYKEPNTVMESGSIWSEIILAPSRIEDQKELRKAIEKSEKYDG
;
A
#
# COMPACT_ATOMS: atom_id res chain seq x y z
N MET A 1 -37.53 22.92 43.00
CA MET A 1 -37.30 22.72 41.54
C MET A 1 -38.63 22.96 40.84
N LYS A 2 -38.75 23.97 39.98
CA LYS A 2 -40.04 24.35 39.37
C LYS A 2 -40.35 23.36 38.24
N LEU A 3 -41.63 22.98 38.08
CA LEU A 3 -42.11 22.05 37.04
C LEU A 3 -41.68 22.47 35.61
N SER A 4 -41.47 23.77 35.39
CA SER A 4 -40.97 24.35 34.14
C SER A 4 -39.56 23.86 33.76
N ASP A 5 -38.69 23.64 34.74
CA ASP A 5 -37.29 23.28 34.50
C ASP A 5 -37.17 21.81 34.11
N VAL A 6 -38.06 20.95 34.62
CA VAL A 6 -38.16 19.52 34.27
C VAL A 6 -38.70 19.35 32.84
N LEU A 7 -39.69 20.17 32.44
CA LEU A 7 -40.25 20.15 31.08
C LEU A 7 -39.23 20.59 30.03
N ILE A 8 -38.44 21.65 30.29
CA ILE A 8 -37.41 22.13 29.36
C ILE A 8 -36.28 21.10 29.21
N VAL A 9 -35.83 20.47 30.29
CA VAL A 9 -34.80 19.41 30.24
C VAL A 9 -35.32 18.17 29.50
N SER A 10 -36.59 17.78 29.71
CA SER A 10 -37.19 16.65 29.01
C SER A 10 -37.39 16.91 27.51
N ALA A 11 -37.81 18.11 27.12
CA ALA A 11 -37.94 18.50 25.72
C ALA A 11 -36.57 18.59 25.01
N GLY A 12 -35.53 19.08 25.69
CA GLY A 12 -34.16 19.09 25.18
C GLY A 12 -33.59 17.69 24.96
N LEU A 13 -33.86 16.75 25.88
CA LEU A 13 -33.45 15.34 25.74
C LEU A 13 -34.22 14.62 24.62
N ILE A 14 -35.51 14.88 24.46
CA ILE A 14 -36.32 14.30 23.37
C ILE A 14 -35.88 14.87 22.02
N ALA A 15 -35.58 16.17 21.92
CA ALA A 15 -35.06 16.79 20.71
C ALA A 15 -33.65 16.26 20.36
N ALA A 16 -32.78 16.08 21.35
CA ALA A 16 -31.46 15.50 21.14
C ALA A 16 -31.54 14.02 20.72
N ALA A 17 -32.42 13.24 21.34
CA ALA A 17 -32.66 11.84 20.96
C ALA A 17 -33.26 11.73 19.55
N ALA A 18 -34.23 12.57 19.21
CA ALA A 18 -34.83 12.61 17.87
C ALA A 18 -33.83 13.07 16.80
N ALA A 19 -32.99 14.07 17.08
CA ALA A 19 -31.91 14.50 16.20
C ALA A 19 -30.85 13.39 16.02
N PHE A 20 -30.50 12.69 17.09
CA PHE A 20 -29.58 11.55 17.04
C PHE A 20 -30.17 10.36 16.25
N SER A 21 -31.45 10.04 16.46
CA SER A 21 -32.16 9.03 15.67
C SER A 21 -32.30 9.41 14.20
N TYR A 22 -32.55 10.68 13.89
CA TYR A 22 -32.61 11.20 12.52
C TYR A 22 -31.24 11.17 11.82
N LEU A 23 -30.17 11.51 12.55
CA LEU A 23 -28.79 11.37 12.06
C LEU A 23 -28.44 9.90 11.81
N GLN A 24 -28.86 8.97 12.68
CA GLN A 24 -28.67 7.54 12.47
C GLN A 24 -29.49 6.99 11.29
N SER A 25 -30.75 7.41 11.11
CA SER A 25 -31.57 6.98 9.98
C SER A 25 -31.04 7.53 8.66
N GLY A 26 -30.63 8.81 8.64
CA GLY A 26 -29.99 9.43 7.49
C GLY A 26 -28.65 8.78 7.14
N GLY A 27 -27.87 8.37 8.16
CA GLY A 27 -26.63 7.61 7.98
C GLY A 27 -26.85 6.27 7.26
N LYS A 28 -27.85 5.48 7.69
CA LYS A 28 -28.18 4.18 7.07
C LYS A 28 -28.66 4.30 5.62
N GLU A 29 -29.37 5.38 5.28
CA GLU A 29 -29.83 5.63 3.90
C GLU A 29 -28.68 6.09 3.00
N ARG A 30 -27.79 6.95 3.51
CA ARG A 30 -26.55 7.37 2.82
C ARG A 30 -25.62 6.19 2.56
N GLU A 31 -25.50 5.29 3.53
CA GLU A 31 -24.70 4.05 3.41
C GLU A 31 -25.18 3.20 2.22
N LYS A 32 -26.50 2.99 2.07
CA LYS A 32 -27.05 2.26 0.92
C LYS A 32 -26.77 2.97 -0.42
N LYS A 33 -26.74 4.31 -0.44
CA LYS A 33 -26.50 5.10 -1.66
C LYS A 33 -25.07 4.95 -2.19
N VAL A 34 -24.08 4.80 -1.30
CA VAL A 34 -22.66 4.68 -1.68
C VAL A 34 -22.26 3.27 -2.13
N VAL A 35 -23.12 2.26 -1.95
CA VAL A 35 -22.85 0.90 -2.46
C VAL A 35 -23.02 0.87 -3.98
N PRO A 36 -22.06 0.33 -4.75
CA PRO A 36 -22.21 0.12 -6.19
C PRO A 36 -23.35 -0.84 -6.50
N LYS A 37 -24.16 -0.51 -7.51
CA LYS A 37 -25.31 -1.33 -7.89
C LYS A 37 -24.84 -2.64 -8.54
N LYS A 38 -25.62 -3.70 -8.38
CA LYS A 38 -25.45 -4.97 -9.11
C LYS A 38 -26.71 -5.24 -9.92
N LYS A 39 -26.57 -5.41 -11.24
CA LYS A 39 -27.69 -5.76 -12.14
C LYS A 39 -27.32 -7.05 -12.88
N SER A 40 -28.15 -8.09 -12.73
CA SER A 40 -27.96 -9.39 -13.38
C SER A 40 -26.54 -9.99 -13.20
N GLY A 41 -25.99 -9.88 -11.98
CA GLY A 41 -24.65 -10.39 -11.65
C GLY A 41 -23.47 -9.53 -12.10
N LYS A 42 -23.70 -8.46 -12.90
CA LYS A 42 -22.67 -7.49 -13.27
C LYS A 42 -22.71 -6.28 -12.33
N THR A 43 -21.54 -5.89 -11.84
CA THR A 43 -21.37 -4.68 -11.05
C THR A 43 -21.43 -3.45 -11.95
N GLU A 44 -22.08 -2.40 -11.48
CA GLU A 44 -22.12 -1.07 -12.09
C GLU A 44 -20.71 -0.61 -12.47
N GLY A 45 -20.50 -0.09 -13.68
CA GLY A 45 -19.18 0.41 -14.09
C GLY A 45 -18.76 1.64 -13.28
N PHE A 46 -17.46 1.83 -13.08
CA PHE A 46 -16.95 2.91 -12.22
C PHE A 46 -17.42 4.31 -12.63
N SER A 47 -17.37 4.68 -13.91
CA SER A 47 -17.85 5.98 -14.38
C SER A 47 -19.35 6.17 -14.16
N HIS A 48 -20.15 5.10 -14.33
CA HIS A 48 -21.59 5.15 -14.07
C HIS A 48 -21.88 5.31 -12.57
N TYR A 49 -21.08 4.64 -11.74
CA TYR A 49 -21.13 4.82 -10.30
C TYR A 49 -20.87 6.28 -9.90
N VAL A 50 -19.86 6.94 -10.47
CA VAL A 50 -19.54 8.35 -10.21
C VAL A 50 -20.69 9.27 -10.65
N ALA A 51 -21.21 9.11 -11.87
CA ALA A 51 -22.37 9.87 -12.36
C ALA A 51 -23.56 9.74 -11.39
N ARG A 52 -23.84 8.53 -10.92
CA ARG A 52 -24.91 8.29 -9.94
C ARG A 52 -24.64 8.93 -8.58
N GLN A 53 -23.40 8.94 -8.09
CA GLN A 53 -23.07 9.60 -6.83
C GLN A 53 -23.33 11.11 -6.92
N LEU A 54 -23.01 11.72 -8.06
CA LEU A 54 -23.29 13.14 -8.37
C LEU A 54 -24.79 13.43 -8.64
N GLY A 55 -25.63 12.38 -8.70
CA GLY A 55 -27.09 12.50 -8.76
C GLY A 55 -27.70 12.40 -10.16
N PHE A 56 -26.92 12.05 -11.18
CA PHE A 56 -27.43 11.72 -12.51
C PHE A 56 -28.15 10.36 -12.48
N GLN A 57 -29.27 10.23 -13.21
CA GLN A 57 -30.03 8.98 -13.23
C GLN A 57 -29.44 8.00 -14.23
N ASP A 58 -29.02 8.51 -15.37
CA ASP A 58 -28.31 7.78 -16.41
C ASP A 58 -26.90 8.36 -16.64
N ALA A 59 -25.92 7.49 -16.87
CA ALA A 59 -24.57 7.89 -17.22
C ALA A 59 -24.50 8.45 -18.66
N GLU A 60 -25.47 8.11 -19.50
CA GLU A 60 -25.61 8.66 -20.85
C GLU A 60 -25.92 10.17 -20.85
N GLU A 61 -26.38 10.73 -19.72
CA GLU A 61 -26.55 12.19 -19.55
C GLU A 61 -25.20 12.94 -19.48
N VAL A 62 -24.12 12.25 -19.13
CA VAL A 62 -22.80 12.84 -18.81
C VAL A 62 -21.63 12.04 -19.43
N PRO A 63 -21.61 11.86 -20.77
CA PRO A 63 -20.62 11.00 -21.42
C PRO A 63 -19.19 11.55 -21.33
N HIS A 64 -18.97 12.87 -21.34
CA HIS A 64 -17.64 13.46 -21.24
C HIS A 64 -17.07 13.29 -19.83
N LEU A 65 -17.87 13.54 -18.79
CA LEU A 65 -17.52 13.22 -17.41
C LEU A 65 -17.14 11.75 -17.28
N CYS A 66 -17.95 10.85 -17.86
CA CYS A 66 -17.68 9.42 -17.79
C CYS A 66 -16.32 9.05 -18.42
N SER A 67 -15.94 9.71 -19.51
CA SER A 67 -14.64 9.54 -20.15
C SER A 67 -13.49 10.06 -19.27
N LEU A 68 -13.62 11.28 -18.74
CA LEU A 68 -12.63 11.92 -17.86
C LEU A 68 -12.40 11.11 -16.58
N VAL A 69 -13.47 10.61 -15.96
CA VAL A 69 -13.39 9.76 -14.76
C VAL A 69 -12.62 8.46 -15.05
N GLN A 70 -12.79 7.86 -16.24
CA GLN A 70 -12.03 6.67 -16.63
C GLN A 70 -10.55 6.99 -16.86
N ASP A 71 -10.26 8.13 -17.48
CA ASP A 71 -8.88 8.57 -17.69
C ASP A 71 -8.19 8.94 -16.37
N TYR A 72 -8.92 9.53 -15.43
CA TYR A 72 -8.42 9.83 -14.08
C TYR A 72 -8.08 8.55 -13.33
N LEU A 73 -8.96 7.55 -13.40
CA LEU A 73 -8.72 6.24 -12.78
C LEU A 73 -7.46 5.57 -13.34
N LYS A 74 -7.19 5.74 -14.64
CA LYS A 74 -6.00 5.23 -15.33
C LYS A 74 -4.73 6.03 -15.07
N ARG A 75 -4.84 7.23 -14.48
CA ARG A 75 -3.77 8.22 -14.43
C ARG A 75 -3.20 8.51 -15.82
N SER A 76 -4.08 8.67 -16.81
CA SER A 76 -3.68 9.11 -18.15
C SER A 76 -2.97 10.46 -18.07
N GLU A 77 -1.93 10.65 -18.87
CA GLU A 77 -1.24 11.95 -18.98
C GLU A 77 -2.25 13.07 -19.31
N GLU A 78 -1.98 14.27 -18.78
CA GLU A 78 -2.79 15.49 -18.98
C GLU A 78 -4.25 15.39 -18.49
N CYS A 79 -4.64 14.33 -17.77
CA CYS A 79 -6.00 14.18 -17.28
C CYS A 79 -6.44 15.32 -16.37
N ASP A 80 -5.55 15.79 -15.49
CA ASP A 80 -5.85 16.90 -14.58
C ASP A 80 -6.17 18.20 -15.33
N GLY A 81 -5.42 18.48 -16.40
CA GLY A 81 -5.67 19.62 -17.29
C GLY A 81 -7.00 19.49 -18.03
N ARG A 82 -7.33 18.30 -18.55
CA ARG A 82 -8.61 18.05 -19.23
C ARG A 82 -9.82 18.15 -18.29
N ILE A 83 -9.68 17.72 -17.04
CA ILE A 83 -10.74 17.90 -16.02
C ILE A 83 -10.93 19.38 -15.70
N TYR A 84 -9.83 20.13 -15.57
CA TYR A 84 -9.87 21.56 -15.32
C TYR A 84 -10.54 22.33 -16.48
N GLU A 85 -10.14 22.04 -17.72
CA GLU A 85 -10.73 22.60 -18.94
C GLU A 85 -12.25 22.30 -19.01
N TYR A 86 -12.62 21.05 -18.81
CA TYR A 86 -14.02 20.62 -18.77
C TYR A 86 -14.86 21.38 -17.74
N ILE A 87 -14.38 21.55 -16.51
CA ILE A 87 -15.11 22.34 -15.50
C ILE A 87 -15.14 23.83 -15.83
N SER A 88 -14.12 24.35 -16.51
CA SER A 88 -14.08 25.77 -16.90
C SER A 88 -15.24 26.15 -17.84
N HIS A 89 -15.73 25.21 -18.67
CA HIS A 89 -16.90 25.40 -19.55
C HIS A 89 -18.21 25.68 -18.81
N SER A 90 -18.28 25.41 -17.50
CA SER A 90 -19.47 25.69 -16.69
C SER A 90 -19.75 27.19 -16.50
N ASN A 91 -18.79 28.06 -16.83
CA ASN A 91 -18.84 29.52 -16.63
C ASN A 91 -19.25 29.90 -15.19
N GLY A 92 -18.83 29.10 -14.20
CA GLY A 92 -19.09 29.33 -12.78
C GLY A 92 -18.10 30.31 -12.15
N GLU A 93 -18.53 30.99 -11.08
CA GLU A 93 -17.60 31.67 -10.18
C GLU A 93 -16.74 30.61 -9.46
N ASN A 94 -15.42 30.85 -9.32
CA ASN A 94 -14.49 30.00 -8.58
C ASN A 94 -14.26 28.58 -9.18
N ILE A 95 -13.77 28.55 -10.42
CA ILE A 95 -13.39 27.33 -11.17
C ILE A 95 -12.41 26.45 -10.37
N ASP A 96 -11.42 27.05 -9.69
CA ASP A 96 -10.44 26.33 -8.86
C ASP A 96 -11.12 25.51 -7.75
N SER A 97 -12.09 26.11 -7.06
CA SER A 97 -12.87 25.41 -6.04
C SER A 97 -13.69 24.26 -6.63
N LEU A 98 -14.29 24.44 -7.81
CA LEU A 98 -15.08 23.39 -8.48
C LEU A 98 -14.18 22.23 -8.93
N TYR A 99 -12.99 22.53 -9.45
CA TYR A 99 -11.99 21.54 -9.81
C TYR A 99 -11.58 20.69 -8.59
N ILE A 100 -11.21 21.35 -7.48
CA ILE A 100 -10.83 20.66 -6.23
C ILE A 100 -11.97 19.77 -5.74
N LYS A 101 -13.21 20.28 -5.70
CA LYS A 101 -14.39 19.49 -5.30
C LYS A 101 -14.61 18.27 -6.20
N LEU A 102 -14.43 18.41 -7.52
CA LEU A 102 -14.62 17.30 -8.45
C LEU A 102 -13.56 16.22 -8.25
N VAL A 103 -12.28 16.61 -8.16
CA VAL A 103 -11.18 15.67 -7.93
C VAL A 103 -11.38 14.94 -6.59
N ASP A 104 -11.72 15.68 -5.53
CA ASP A 104 -12.00 15.12 -4.21
C ASP A 104 -13.21 14.16 -4.24
N GLU A 105 -14.28 14.49 -4.97
CA GLU A 105 -15.43 13.58 -5.14
C GLU A 105 -15.07 12.32 -5.95
N ILE A 106 -14.22 12.43 -6.98
CA ILE A 106 -13.71 11.27 -7.73
C ILE A 106 -12.90 10.37 -6.80
N GLU A 107 -12.01 10.92 -5.97
CA GLU A 107 -11.22 10.16 -4.99
C GLU A 107 -12.09 9.46 -3.94
N LYS A 108 -13.13 10.14 -3.42
CA LYS A 108 -14.14 9.52 -2.56
C LYS A 108 -14.84 8.36 -3.27
N CYS A 109 -15.21 8.54 -4.53
CA CYS A 109 -15.87 7.50 -5.31
C CYS A 109 -14.95 6.30 -5.59
N ILE A 110 -13.67 6.53 -5.87
CA ILE A 110 -12.66 5.45 -6.00
C ILE A 110 -12.62 4.66 -4.68
N LEU A 111 -12.46 5.35 -3.56
CA LEU A 111 -12.38 4.73 -2.25
C LEU A 111 -13.62 3.88 -1.95
N SER A 112 -14.82 4.43 -2.14
CA SER A 112 -16.06 3.72 -1.85
C SER A 112 -16.32 2.56 -2.82
N TYR A 113 -16.15 2.79 -4.13
CA TYR A 113 -16.45 1.80 -5.16
C TYR A 113 -15.61 0.52 -5.01
N PHE A 114 -14.29 0.67 -4.83
CA PHE A 114 -13.38 -0.46 -4.68
C PHE A 114 -13.49 -1.14 -3.32
N SER A 115 -13.80 -0.38 -2.25
CA SER A 115 -14.01 -0.95 -0.91
C SER A 115 -15.18 -1.92 -0.85
N PHE A 116 -16.22 -1.75 -1.67
CA PHE A 116 -17.36 -2.67 -1.73
C PHE A 116 -17.18 -3.84 -2.70
N ASN A 117 -16.18 -3.82 -3.59
CA ASN A 117 -16.05 -4.78 -4.68
C ASN A 117 -14.62 -5.30 -4.90
N TRP A 118 -13.73 -5.25 -3.92
CA TRP A 118 -12.35 -5.72 -4.12
C TRP A 118 -12.25 -7.23 -4.42
N ASN A 119 -13.27 -8.02 -4.08
CA ASN A 119 -13.37 -9.42 -4.53
C ASN A 119 -13.52 -9.56 -6.05
N GLN A 120 -14.02 -8.51 -6.71
CA GLN A 120 -14.10 -8.39 -8.15
C GLN A 120 -12.95 -7.56 -8.74
N ALA A 121 -11.91 -7.24 -7.95
CA ALA A 121 -10.79 -6.43 -8.42
C ALA A 121 -10.22 -6.91 -9.77
N PRO A 122 -9.99 -8.22 -10.04
CA PRO A 122 -9.55 -8.66 -11.36
C PRO A 122 -10.53 -8.28 -12.49
N SER A 123 -11.83 -8.47 -12.29
CA SER A 123 -12.85 -8.10 -13.28
C SER A 123 -12.91 -6.60 -13.51
N ILE A 124 -12.82 -5.80 -12.43
CA ILE A 124 -12.92 -4.35 -12.50
C ILE A 124 -11.68 -3.74 -13.14
N ILE A 125 -10.48 -4.22 -12.80
CA ILE A 125 -9.24 -3.76 -13.42
C ILE A 125 -9.24 -4.15 -14.91
N ASN A 126 -9.74 -5.35 -15.27
CA ASN A 126 -9.88 -5.75 -16.68
C ASN A 126 -10.83 -4.80 -17.43
N GLN A 127 -11.98 -4.47 -16.84
CA GLN A 127 -12.93 -3.52 -17.40
C GLN A 127 -12.31 -2.13 -17.59
N ALA A 128 -11.53 -1.65 -16.62
CA ALA A 128 -10.83 -0.37 -16.74
C ALA A 128 -9.84 -0.40 -17.92
N LEU A 129 -9.04 -1.46 -18.05
CA LEU A 129 -8.04 -1.57 -19.12
C LEU A 129 -8.62 -1.80 -20.52
N SER A 130 -9.77 -2.48 -20.66
CA SER A 130 -10.31 -2.90 -21.96
C SER A 130 -10.92 -1.78 -22.83
N VAL A 131 -11.13 -0.57 -22.29
CA VAL A 131 -11.87 0.51 -22.98
C VAL A 131 -11.15 1.09 -24.21
N LYS A 132 -9.89 0.70 -24.52
CA LYS A 132 -9.12 1.26 -25.66
C LYS A 132 -8.68 0.26 -26.75
N SER A 133 -9.17 -0.99 -26.79
CA SER A 133 -8.75 -1.94 -27.84
C SER A 133 -9.86 -2.21 -28.86
N PRO A 134 -9.68 -1.92 -30.17
CA PRO A 134 -10.57 -2.46 -31.21
C PRO A 134 -10.50 -4.00 -31.20
N PRO A 135 -11.57 -4.71 -31.62
CA PRO A 135 -11.67 -6.16 -31.47
C PRO A 135 -10.68 -6.89 -32.39
N ILE A 136 -9.47 -7.15 -31.92
CA ILE A 136 -8.49 -7.99 -32.62
C ILE A 136 -8.85 -9.47 -32.39
N ARG A 137 -9.54 -10.06 -33.37
CA ARG A 137 -9.71 -11.51 -33.70
C ARG A 137 -9.63 -12.51 -32.53
N LYS A 138 -10.80 -12.85 -31.98
CA LYS A 138 -11.11 -13.95 -31.01
C LYS A 138 -10.38 -15.29 -31.25
N LEU A 139 -10.08 -15.65 -32.50
CA LEU A 139 -9.40 -16.93 -32.81
C LEU A 139 -7.93 -16.95 -32.36
N ARG A 140 -7.25 -15.80 -32.40
CA ARG A 140 -5.86 -15.67 -31.99
C ARG A 140 -5.72 -15.79 -30.46
N GLU A 141 -6.70 -15.28 -29.71
CA GLU A 141 -6.77 -15.39 -28.24
C GLU A 141 -6.94 -16.84 -27.77
N ILE A 142 -7.82 -17.62 -28.42
CA ILE A 142 -8.06 -19.03 -28.08
C ILE A 142 -6.79 -19.86 -28.30
N ILE A 143 -6.10 -19.67 -29.44
CA ILE A 143 -4.84 -20.37 -29.76
C ILE A 143 -3.71 -19.94 -28.80
N LEU A 144 -3.66 -18.65 -28.44
CA LEU A 144 -2.65 -18.13 -27.51
C LEU A 144 -2.90 -18.56 -26.06
N ALA A 145 -4.16 -18.71 -25.64
CA ALA A 145 -4.55 -19.26 -24.33
C ALA A 145 -4.21 -20.75 -24.24
N ALA A 146 -4.41 -21.52 -25.31
CA ALA A 146 -4.07 -22.95 -25.35
C ALA A 146 -2.56 -23.23 -25.27
N THR A 147 -1.72 -22.31 -25.77
CA THR A 147 -0.24 -22.42 -25.73
C THR A 147 0.41 -21.66 -24.56
N ARG A 148 -0.39 -21.19 -23.60
CA ARG A 148 -0.02 -20.25 -22.52
C ARG A 148 1.07 -20.79 -21.59
N LYS A 149 0.84 -21.96 -20.97
CA LYS A 149 1.75 -22.55 -19.97
C LYS A 149 3.11 -22.90 -20.57
N ILE A 150 3.11 -23.49 -21.77
CA ILE A 150 4.33 -23.90 -22.49
C ILE A 150 5.20 -22.69 -22.85
N ARG A 151 4.59 -21.56 -23.26
CA ARG A 151 5.35 -20.33 -23.56
C ARG A 151 5.93 -19.70 -22.29
N PHE A 152 5.15 -19.68 -21.20
CA PHE A 152 5.59 -19.18 -19.91
C PHE A 152 6.81 -19.96 -19.39
N GLU A 153 6.73 -21.30 -19.39
CA GLU A 153 7.84 -22.17 -19.00
C GLU A 153 9.07 -21.97 -19.90
N ARG A 154 8.89 -21.83 -21.22
CA ARG A 154 9.99 -21.59 -22.16
C ARG A 154 10.71 -20.27 -21.88
N VAL A 155 9.98 -19.17 -21.65
CA VAL A 155 10.56 -17.85 -21.32
C VAL A 155 11.35 -17.91 -20.02
N ILE A 156 10.80 -18.56 -18.99
CA ILE A 156 11.51 -18.77 -17.73
C ILE A 156 12.82 -19.52 -17.98
N MET A 157 12.78 -20.67 -18.67
CA MET A 157 13.97 -21.48 -18.93
C MET A 157 15.03 -20.73 -19.71
N SER A 158 14.65 -19.97 -20.74
CA SER A 158 15.60 -19.22 -21.57
C SER A 158 16.31 -18.09 -20.81
N LEU A 159 15.69 -17.54 -19.76
CA LEU A 159 16.21 -16.38 -19.03
C LEU A 159 16.83 -16.73 -17.67
N ARG A 160 16.84 -18.01 -17.25
CA ARG A 160 17.36 -18.43 -15.94
C ARG A 160 18.79 -17.98 -15.69
N VAL A 161 19.70 -18.22 -16.64
CA VAL A 161 21.12 -17.90 -16.49
C VAL A 161 21.31 -16.38 -16.51
N THR A 162 20.71 -15.69 -17.48
CA THR A 162 20.74 -14.23 -17.60
C THR A 162 20.27 -13.55 -16.31
N ARG A 163 19.19 -14.05 -15.71
CA ARG A 163 18.62 -13.56 -14.46
C ARG A 163 19.59 -13.65 -13.27
N VAL A 164 20.35 -14.74 -13.15
CA VAL A 164 21.34 -14.88 -12.07
C VAL A 164 22.44 -13.84 -12.22
N PHE A 165 23.01 -13.70 -13.43
CA PHE A 165 24.05 -12.72 -13.70
C PHE A 165 23.57 -11.28 -13.52
N SER A 166 22.38 -10.93 -14.04
CA SER A 166 21.84 -9.58 -13.89
C SER A 166 21.59 -9.22 -12.42
N THR A 167 21.17 -10.18 -11.61
CA THR A 167 20.95 -9.97 -10.18
C THR A 167 22.24 -9.74 -9.41
N LEU A 168 23.29 -10.54 -9.67
CA LEU A 168 24.61 -10.33 -9.08
C LEU A 168 25.17 -8.94 -9.45
N VAL A 169 25.01 -8.53 -10.71
CA VAL A 169 25.41 -7.19 -11.16
C VAL A 169 24.65 -6.10 -10.41
N GLU A 170 23.34 -6.26 -10.17
CA GLU A 170 22.56 -5.29 -9.41
C GLU A 170 22.91 -5.27 -7.92
N GLU A 171 23.25 -6.41 -7.32
CA GLU A 171 23.81 -6.48 -5.96
C GLU A 171 25.16 -5.73 -5.89
N MET A 172 26.07 -5.99 -6.83
CA MET A 172 27.36 -5.29 -6.91
C MET A 172 27.19 -3.78 -7.11
N LYS A 173 26.26 -3.35 -7.97
CA LYS A 173 25.93 -1.93 -8.14
C LYS A 173 25.39 -1.32 -6.85
N ALA A 174 24.49 -2.00 -6.15
CA ALA A 174 23.95 -1.51 -4.88
C ALA A 174 25.03 -1.33 -3.80
N LEU A 175 26.10 -2.14 -3.86
CA LEU A 175 27.25 -2.02 -2.97
C LEU A 175 28.26 -0.94 -3.42
N GLN A 176 28.48 -0.77 -4.73
CA GLN A 176 29.47 0.13 -5.34
C GLN A 176 28.98 1.57 -5.56
N TYR A 177 27.69 1.78 -5.88
CA TYR A 177 27.13 3.08 -6.29
C TYR A 177 27.23 4.17 -5.21
N ASN A 178 27.58 3.77 -3.97
CA ASN A 178 27.61 4.63 -2.79
C ASN A 178 29.02 4.78 -2.18
N GLN A 179 30.09 4.59 -2.97
CA GLN A 179 31.49 4.80 -2.56
C GLN A 179 32.04 6.19 -2.98
N GLU A 180 31.23 7.25 -2.96
CA GLU A 180 31.81 8.60 -2.91
C GLU A 180 32.41 8.83 -1.51
N MET A 181 33.63 9.40 -1.48
CA MET A 181 34.55 9.40 -0.33
C MET A 181 33.86 9.39 1.03
N VAL A 182 33.90 8.22 1.64
CA VAL A 182 33.47 7.97 3.02
C VAL A 182 34.16 8.99 3.94
N PRO A 183 33.43 9.89 4.63
CA PRO A 183 34.06 10.86 5.52
C PRO A 183 34.90 10.16 6.59
N ALA A 184 36.10 10.70 6.84
CA ALA A 184 37.11 10.15 7.75
C ALA A 184 36.67 9.93 9.22
N ASN A 185 35.43 10.30 9.58
CA ASN A 185 34.87 10.24 10.94
C ASN A 185 34.02 8.99 11.21
N LEU A 186 33.99 7.99 10.31
CA LEU A 186 33.23 6.75 10.50
C LEU A 186 33.68 5.81 11.63
N PRO A 187 34.94 5.77 12.12
CA PRO A 187 35.30 4.80 13.16
C PRO A 187 34.72 5.10 14.56
N GLU A 188 34.09 6.26 14.80
CA GLU A 188 33.57 6.61 16.13
C GLU A 188 32.08 6.29 16.35
N ARG A 189 31.28 6.05 15.30
CA ARG A 189 29.83 5.81 15.45
C ARG A 189 29.42 4.37 15.16
N SER A 190 28.35 3.91 15.81
CA SER A 190 27.68 2.66 15.46
C SER A 190 27.08 2.73 14.04
N PRO A 191 27.23 1.68 13.21
CA PRO A 191 26.50 1.59 11.96
C PRO A 191 25.00 1.45 12.23
N VAL A 192 24.15 1.91 11.30
CA VAL A 192 22.70 1.99 11.52
C VAL A 192 21.95 1.04 10.59
N LEU A 193 21.00 0.29 11.14
CA LEU A 193 20.03 -0.52 10.39
C LEU A 193 18.63 0.08 10.59
N LEU A 194 18.08 0.64 9.53
CA LEU A 194 16.70 1.12 9.48
C LEU A 194 15.77 0.04 8.93
N PHE A 195 14.89 -0.47 9.77
CA PHE A 195 13.75 -1.29 9.37
C PHE A 195 12.56 -0.38 9.02
N LEU A 196 12.20 -0.29 7.75
CA LEU A 196 10.95 0.33 7.32
C LEU A 196 9.90 -0.75 7.08
N GLY A 197 8.94 -0.85 8.01
CA GLY A 197 7.91 -1.88 8.07
C GLY A 197 6.50 -1.36 7.86
N GLY A 198 5.61 -2.24 7.41
CA GLY A 198 4.22 -1.88 7.17
C GLY A 198 3.57 -2.71 6.08
N GLY A 199 2.26 -2.94 6.24
CA GLY A 199 1.46 -3.70 5.30
C GLY A 199 1.57 -3.15 3.87
N MET A 200 1.35 -4.00 2.86
CA MET A 200 1.42 -3.59 1.46
C MET A 200 0.40 -2.45 1.21
N GLY A 201 0.81 -1.38 0.53
CA GLY A 201 -0.05 -0.21 0.29
C GLY A 201 -0.23 0.74 1.51
N ALA A 202 0.49 0.53 2.61
CA ALA A 202 0.41 1.39 3.79
C ALA A 202 1.04 2.79 3.63
N GLY A 203 1.71 3.09 2.51
CA GLY A 203 2.35 4.40 2.30
C GLY A 203 3.78 4.51 2.84
N LYS A 204 4.52 3.38 2.89
CA LYS A 204 5.93 3.34 3.33
C LYS A 204 6.83 4.34 2.58
N SER A 205 6.69 4.42 1.26
CA SER A 205 7.53 5.30 0.42
C SER A 205 7.40 6.77 0.82
N THR A 206 6.20 7.25 1.15
CA THR A 206 5.96 8.62 1.63
C THR A 206 6.68 8.89 2.94
N ILE A 207 6.66 7.94 3.88
CA ILE A 207 7.39 8.05 5.16
C ILE A 207 8.90 7.98 4.94
N ARG A 208 9.36 7.09 4.06
CA ARG A 208 10.77 6.96 3.68
C ARG A 208 11.31 8.31 3.20
N GLU A 209 10.64 8.93 2.23
CA GLU A 209 11.05 10.23 1.70
C GLU A 209 11.07 11.34 2.76
N ALA A 210 10.13 11.32 3.70
CA ALA A 210 10.11 12.29 4.81
C ALA A 210 11.27 12.07 5.78
N ILE A 211 11.52 10.81 6.18
CA ILE A 211 12.56 10.45 7.14
C ILE A 211 13.95 10.70 6.56
N LEU A 212 14.20 10.35 5.29
CA LEU A 212 15.51 10.56 4.67
C LEU A 212 15.88 12.05 4.49
N LYS A 213 14.90 12.96 4.64
CA LYS A 213 15.15 14.42 4.67
C LYS A 213 15.51 14.95 6.07
N GLU A 214 15.31 14.16 7.13
CA GLU A 214 15.69 14.57 8.49
C GLU A 214 17.22 14.72 8.61
N ALA A 215 17.67 15.66 9.44
CA ALA A 215 19.09 16.03 9.53
C ALA A 215 20.05 14.85 9.86
N PHE A 216 19.56 13.87 10.63
CA PHE A 216 20.31 12.65 10.94
C PHE A 216 20.41 11.73 9.72
N TRP A 217 19.28 11.47 9.06
CA TRP A 217 19.21 10.51 7.96
C TRP A 217 19.75 11.05 6.66
N SER A 218 19.68 12.36 6.40
CA SER A 218 20.20 12.94 5.15
C SER A 218 21.71 12.70 4.98
N GLN A 219 22.46 12.60 6.08
CA GLN A 219 23.89 12.27 6.09
C GLN A 219 24.17 10.77 5.92
N ILE A 220 23.24 9.91 6.35
CA ILE A 220 23.38 8.44 6.28
C ILE A 220 22.88 7.92 4.94
N ALA A 221 21.77 8.46 4.45
CA ALA A 221 21.03 7.99 3.29
C ALA A 221 21.83 8.05 1.99
N THR A 222 22.80 8.96 1.88
CA THR A 222 23.68 9.07 0.70
C THR A 222 24.55 7.83 0.53
N ASN A 223 24.97 7.20 1.63
CA ASN A 223 25.92 6.09 1.61
C ASN A 223 25.34 4.74 2.06
N ALA A 224 24.11 4.75 2.59
CA ALA A 224 23.40 3.57 3.06
C ALA A 224 23.02 2.63 1.92
N VAL A 225 23.10 1.32 2.18
CA VAL A 225 22.63 0.29 1.25
C VAL A 225 21.12 0.15 1.40
N ILE A 226 20.38 0.41 0.33
CA ILE A 226 18.91 0.24 0.31
C ILE A 226 18.58 -1.18 -0.12
N VAL A 227 17.94 -1.94 0.77
CA VAL A 227 17.48 -3.30 0.54
C VAL A 227 15.97 -3.30 0.32
N GLU A 228 15.55 -3.46 -0.93
CA GLU A 228 14.13 -3.54 -1.33
C GLU A 228 13.94 -4.70 -2.33
N ALA A 229 13.22 -5.75 -1.94
CA ALA A 229 12.99 -6.91 -2.81
C ALA A 229 12.26 -6.53 -4.11
N ASP A 230 11.38 -5.54 -4.06
CA ASP A 230 10.63 -5.10 -5.24
C ASP A 230 11.52 -4.41 -6.29
N ALA A 231 12.60 -3.74 -5.88
CA ALA A 231 13.57 -3.16 -6.83
C ALA A 231 14.27 -4.25 -7.66
N PHE A 232 14.57 -5.40 -7.06
CA PHE A 232 15.10 -6.56 -7.80
C PHE A 232 14.07 -7.16 -8.76
N LYS A 233 12.78 -7.20 -8.37
CA LYS A 233 11.70 -7.68 -9.27
C LYS A 233 11.58 -6.81 -10.52
N GLU A 234 11.65 -5.49 -10.38
CA GLU A 234 11.48 -4.57 -11.50
C GLU A 234 12.63 -4.66 -12.51
N LYS A 235 13.81 -5.06 -12.05
CA LYS A 235 14.99 -5.25 -12.90
C LYS A 235 15.08 -6.65 -13.53
N ASP A 236 14.34 -7.62 -12.98
CA ASP A 236 14.32 -9.01 -13.41
C ASP A 236 13.85 -9.18 -14.87
N ASP A 237 14.68 -9.81 -15.70
CA ASP A 237 14.41 -9.97 -17.13
C ASP A 237 13.18 -10.86 -17.40
N ILE A 238 12.88 -11.83 -16.52
CA ILE A 238 11.66 -12.64 -16.61
C ILE A 238 10.45 -11.76 -16.28
N TYR A 239 10.52 -10.94 -15.23
CA TYR A 239 9.44 -10.03 -14.90
C TYR A 239 9.18 -9.03 -16.03
N LYS A 240 10.22 -8.42 -16.59
CA LYS A 240 10.11 -7.51 -17.75
C LYS A 240 9.52 -8.20 -18.97
N ALA A 241 9.98 -9.41 -19.31
CA ALA A 241 9.48 -10.16 -20.47
C ALA A 241 8.00 -10.54 -20.30
N LEU A 242 7.59 -10.91 -19.08
CA LEU A 242 6.19 -11.24 -18.78
C LEU A 242 5.31 -9.99 -18.76
N ASN A 243 5.74 -8.92 -18.09
CA ASN A 243 4.96 -7.68 -17.98
C ASN A 243 4.81 -6.98 -19.34
N SER A 244 5.86 -6.93 -20.16
CA SER A 244 5.79 -6.38 -21.54
C SER A 244 4.83 -7.17 -22.44
N THR A 245 4.77 -8.50 -22.28
CA THR A 245 3.82 -9.36 -22.99
C THR A 245 2.38 -9.17 -22.50
N THR A 246 2.17 -8.93 -21.20
CA THR A 246 0.85 -8.65 -20.60
C THR A 246 0.31 -7.28 -21.05
N VAL A 247 1.15 -6.24 -21.04
CA VAL A 247 0.80 -4.87 -21.46
C VAL A 247 0.50 -4.77 -22.96
N GLN A 248 1.25 -5.50 -23.82
CA GLN A 248 1.03 -5.47 -25.27
C GLN A 248 -0.24 -6.18 -25.75
N LEU A 249 -0.84 -7.06 -24.94
CA LEU A 249 -1.92 -7.96 -25.38
C LEU A 249 -3.25 -7.76 -24.65
N GLY A 250 -3.38 -6.74 -23.78
CA GLY A 250 -4.62 -6.46 -23.04
C GLY A 250 -5.12 -7.64 -22.22
N ARG A 251 -4.21 -8.41 -21.61
CA ARG A 251 -4.50 -9.72 -20.99
C ARG A 251 -4.79 -9.69 -19.50
N ASP A 252 -5.43 -10.77 -19.06
CA ASP A 252 -6.03 -11.06 -17.74
C ASP A 252 -5.14 -10.77 -16.52
N HIS A 253 -5.64 -9.97 -15.56
CA HIS A 253 -4.99 -9.63 -14.28
C HIS A 253 -4.42 -10.79 -13.48
N ASN A 254 -5.01 -11.98 -13.61
CA ASN A 254 -4.50 -13.16 -12.92
C ASN A 254 -3.10 -13.58 -13.43
N GLU A 255 -2.77 -13.33 -14.70
CA GLU A 255 -1.44 -13.63 -15.26
C GLU A 255 -0.34 -12.71 -14.70
N GLY A 256 -0.65 -11.42 -14.51
CA GLY A 256 0.27 -10.47 -13.88
C GLY A 256 0.58 -10.84 -12.43
N LEU A 257 -0.41 -11.37 -11.71
CA LEU A 257 -0.25 -11.89 -10.35
C LEU A 257 0.63 -13.15 -10.30
N GLU A 258 0.40 -14.13 -11.18
CA GLU A 258 1.21 -15.36 -11.26
C GLU A 258 2.67 -15.06 -11.64
N SER A 259 2.87 -14.13 -12.57
CA SER A 259 4.21 -13.66 -12.98
C SER A 259 4.96 -13.02 -11.82
N ALA A 260 4.30 -12.12 -11.08
CA ALA A 260 4.88 -11.45 -9.91
C ALA A 260 5.21 -12.43 -8.77
N GLU A 261 4.42 -13.48 -8.59
CA GLU A 261 4.66 -14.53 -7.59
C GLU A 261 5.82 -15.44 -7.98
N THR A 262 5.94 -15.79 -9.26
CA THR A 262 7.04 -16.62 -9.78
C THR A 262 8.40 -15.95 -9.57
N VAL A 263 8.47 -14.62 -9.67
CA VAL A 263 9.71 -13.87 -9.41
C VAL A 263 9.91 -13.47 -7.95
N HIS A 264 8.93 -13.73 -7.09
CA HIS A 264 8.94 -13.25 -5.71
C HIS A 264 10.00 -13.92 -4.84
N GLU A 265 10.16 -15.24 -4.93
CA GLU A 265 11.13 -15.96 -4.11
C GLU A 265 12.56 -15.49 -4.43
N PHE A 266 12.89 -15.44 -5.71
CA PHE A 266 14.23 -15.06 -6.17
C PHE A 266 14.59 -13.61 -5.79
N SER A 267 13.67 -12.65 -5.99
CA SER A 267 13.89 -11.26 -5.55
C SER A 267 14.03 -11.13 -4.03
N THR A 268 13.33 -11.96 -3.27
CA THR A 268 13.47 -12.02 -1.80
C THR A 268 14.84 -12.59 -1.41
N ARG A 269 15.32 -13.60 -2.12
CA ARG A 269 16.67 -14.17 -1.90
C ARG A 269 17.77 -13.16 -2.25
N ALA A 270 17.65 -12.44 -3.37
CA ALA A 270 18.61 -11.40 -3.75
C ALA A 270 18.68 -10.27 -2.72
N ALA A 271 17.53 -9.77 -2.28
CA ALA A 271 17.48 -8.78 -1.19
C ALA A 271 18.09 -9.32 0.12
N SER A 272 17.90 -10.60 0.42
CA SER A 272 18.49 -11.23 1.62
C SER A 272 20.02 -11.40 1.49
N SER A 273 20.52 -11.71 0.30
CA SER A 273 21.96 -11.77 -0.03
C SER A 273 22.62 -10.40 0.16
N LEU A 274 22.01 -9.36 -0.43
CA LEU A 274 22.48 -7.98 -0.26
C LEU A 274 22.49 -7.55 1.21
N LEU A 275 21.43 -7.90 1.97
CA LEU A 275 21.29 -7.57 3.38
C LEU A 275 22.41 -8.16 4.23
N VAL A 276 22.64 -9.48 4.15
CA VAL A 276 23.68 -10.13 4.97
C VAL A 276 25.08 -9.63 4.60
N THR A 277 25.32 -9.38 3.31
CA THR A 277 26.60 -8.83 2.82
C THR A 277 26.84 -7.43 3.39
N ALA A 278 25.87 -6.51 3.25
CA ALA A 278 25.98 -5.14 3.76
C ALA A 278 26.15 -5.11 5.29
N LEU A 279 25.40 -5.96 6.01
CA LEU A 279 25.50 -6.03 7.47
C LEU A 279 26.86 -6.55 7.94
N ASN A 280 27.37 -7.61 7.31
CA ASN A 280 28.72 -8.12 7.55
C ASN A 280 29.80 -7.07 7.26
N GLU A 281 29.61 -6.20 6.27
CA GLU A 281 30.56 -5.14 5.92
C GLU A 281 30.51 -3.95 6.89
N GLY A 282 29.51 -3.86 7.78
CA GLY A 282 29.37 -2.72 8.69
C GLY A 282 28.80 -1.47 8.01
N ARG A 283 28.10 -1.63 6.87
CA ARG A 283 27.47 -0.54 6.13
C ARG A 283 26.17 -0.10 6.81
N ASP A 284 25.84 1.18 6.75
CA ASP A 284 24.46 1.57 7.08
C ASP A 284 23.49 0.93 6.09
N VAL A 285 22.36 0.44 6.59
CA VAL A 285 21.36 -0.29 5.79
C VAL A 285 19.99 0.31 6.01
N ILE A 286 19.25 0.51 4.92
CA ILE A 286 17.83 0.83 4.93
C ILE A 286 17.09 -0.35 4.32
N MET A 287 16.34 -1.09 5.14
CA MET A 287 15.57 -2.24 4.73
C MET A 287 14.09 -1.89 4.56
N ASP A 288 13.62 -1.83 3.32
CA ASP A 288 12.21 -1.61 2.98
C ASP A 288 11.51 -2.95 2.78
N SER A 289 10.67 -3.34 3.74
CA SER A 289 9.94 -4.60 3.71
C SER A 289 8.58 -4.49 4.37
N THR A 290 7.77 -5.53 4.29
CA THR A 290 6.51 -5.59 5.05
C THR A 290 6.76 -5.81 6.54
N LEU A 291 7.87 -6.47 6.89
CA LEU A 291 8.18 -6.98 8.24
C LEU A 291 7.03 -7.82 8.83
N SER A 292 6.27 -8.48 7.95
CA SER A 292 5.09 -9.26 8.31
C SER A 292 5.41 -10.69 8.75
N TRP A 293 6.68 -11.09 8.72
CA TRP A 293 7.12 -12.43 9.10
C TRP A 293 8.05 -12.36 10.31
N GLU A 294 7.48 -12.57 11.50
CA GLU A 294 8.14 -12.35 12.79
C GLU A 294 9.47 -13.10 12.96
N PRO A 295 9.59 -14.40 12.64
CA PRO A 295 10.84 -15.14 12.83
C PRO A 295 12.00 -14.56 12.02
N PHE A 296 11.74 -14.18 10.76
CA PHE A 296 12.74 -13.54 9.92
C PHE A 296 13.25 -12.22 10.52
N VAL A 297 12.35 -11.34 10.97
CA VAL A 297 12.74 -10.04 11.55
C VAL A 297 13.56 -10.24 12.83
N LYS A 298 13.13 -11.16 13.71
CA LYS A 298 13.86 -11.49 14.95
C LYS A 298 15.26 -12.00 14.66
N GLN A 299 15.40 -12.98 13.75
CA GLN A 299 16.70 -13.51 13.38
C GLN A 299 17.59 -12.44 12.74
N THR A 300 17.04 -11.54 11.91
CA THR A 300 17.80 -10.41 11.33
C THR A 300 18.28 -9.43 12.38
N ILE A 301 17.46 -9.12 13.40
CA ILE A 301 17.89 -8.27 14.52
C ILE A 301 19.04 -8.96 15.28
N THR A 302 18.91 -10.25 15.60
CA THR A 302 19.98 -11.02 16.27
C THR A 302 21.27 -10.98 15.47
N MET A 303 21.20 -11.23 14.16
CA MET A 303 22.34 -11.14 13.25
C MET A 303 22.96 -9.74 13.27
N ALA A 304 22.17 -8.68 13.11
CA ALA A 304 22.66 -7.30 13.10
C ALA A 304 23.33 -6.90 14.43
N ARG A 305 22.86 -7.43 15.57
CA ARG A 305 23.53 -7.23 16.86
C ARG A 305 24.86 -7.98 16.97
N ASN A 306 25.03 -9.09 16.26
CA ASN A 306 26.21 -9.96 16.37
C ASN A 306 27.25 -9.80 15.26
N VAL A 307 26.93 -9.20 14.10
CA VAL A 307 27.84 -9.09 12.94
C VAL A 307 29.15 -8.33 13.22
N HIS A 308 29.23 -7.61 14.33
CA HIS A 308 30.47 -6.98 14.81
C HIS A 308 31.47 -7.99 15.42
N ARG A 309 31.02 -9.21 15.74
CA ARG A 309 31.83 -10.29 16.37
C ARG A 309 32.09 -11.45 15.42
N CYS A 310 31.10 -11.84 14.62
CA CYS A 310 31.17 -12.96 13.69
C CYS A 310 30.51 -12.61 12.35
N LYS A 311 30.83 -13.37 11.31
CA LYS A 311 30.20 -13.24 9.99
C LYS A 311 28.99 -14.17 9.90
N TYR A 312 28.01 -13.77 9.11
CA TYR A 312 26.84 -14.58 8.81
C TYR A 312 26.72 -14.85 7.32
N ARG A 313 26.01 -15.92 6.96
CA ARG A 313 25.59 -16.23 5.59
C ARG A 313 24.09 -16.55 5.56
N MET A 314 23.51 -16.56 4.36
CA MET A 314 22.13 -16.99 4.18
C MET A 314 21.95 -18.45 4.65
N GLY A 315 20.93 -18.66 5.48
CA GLY A 315 20.42 -19.97 5.86
C GLY A 315 19.47 -20.54 4.81
N GLU A 316 18.81 -21.65 5.17
CA GLU A 316 17.86 -22.33 4.29
C GLU A 316 16.55 -21.56 4.07
N GLY A 317 16.26 -20.59 4.95
CA GLY A 317 15.01 -19.87 5.00
C GLY A 317 13.92 -20.69 5.68
N TYR A 318 12.68 -20.51 5.21
CA TYR A 318 11.54 -21.33 5.60
C TYR A 318 11.38 -22.50 4.62
N LYS A 319 11.38 -23.73 5.12
CA LYS A 319 11.05 -24.94 4.37
C LYS A 319 10.15 -25.83 5.23
N GLU A 320 9.11 -26.38 4.60
CA GLU A 320 8.25 -27.38 5.18
C GLU A 320 8.51 -28.69 4.43
N ASN A 321 8.98 -29.70 5.14
CA ASN A 321 9.33 -31.00 4.59
C ASN A 321 8.06 -31.86 4.41
N GLU A 322 8.17 -32.92 3.60
CA GLU A 322 7.04 -33.82 3.30
C GLU A 322 6.49 -34.54 4.55
N ASP A 323 7.32 -34.69 5.58
CA ASP A 323 6.96 -35.26 6.88
C ASP A 323 6.29 -34.25 7.83
N GLY A 324 6.07 -33.01 7.38
CA GLY A 324 5.50 -31.92 8.15
C GLY A 324 6.49 -31.22 9.09
N THR A 325 7.78 -31.57 9.07
CA THR A 325 8.80 -30.84 9.83
C THR A 325 9.09 -29.48 9.19
N VAL A 326 9.21 -28.45 10.02
CA VAL A 326 9.47 -27.07 9.57
C VAL A 326 10.90 -26.67 9.94
N ILE A 327 11.68 -26.33 8.91
CA ILE A 327 12.99 -25.69 9.06
C ILE A 327 12.76 -24.19 8.85
N GLU A 328 13.13 -23.37 9.84
CA GLU A 328 13.01 -21.91 9.76
C GLU A 328 14.29 -21.24 10.25
N ASN A 329 15.27 -21.15 9.35
CA ASN A 329 16.58 -20.57 9.66
C ASN A 329 17.06 -19.68 8.51
N TYR A 330 17.03 -18.37 8.72
CA TYR A 330 17.35 -17.37 7.70
C TYR A 330 18.82 -16.98 7.67
N TRP A 331 19.51 -17.06 8.82
CA TRP A 331 20.90 -16.62 8.96
C TRP A 331 21.70 -17.65 9.75
N VAL A 332 22.86 -18.04 9.23
CA VAL A 332 23.76 -19.00 9.86
C VAL A 332 25.10 -18.32 10.08
N GLU A 333 25.70 -18.51 11.25
CA GLU A 333 27.07 -18.05 11.50
C GLU A 333 28.02 -18.76 10.55
N ASP A 334 28.90 -17.99 9.93
CA ASP A 334 29.90 -18.49 9.01
C ASP A 334 31.14 -18.91 9.81
N GLU A 335 31.17 -20.16 10.26
CA GLU A 335 32.29 -20.76 11.01
C GLU A 335 33.62 -20.76 10.23
N HIS A 336 33.57 -20.58 8.91
CA HIS A 336 34.73 -20.50 8.03
C HIS A 336 35.09 -19.06 7.64
N GLY A 337 34.26 -18.08 8.02
CA GLY A 337 34.61 -16.68 7.88
C GLY A 337 35.72 -16.34 8.86
N GLU A 338 36.81 -15.74 8.40
CA GLU A 338 37.89 -15.28 9.27
C GLU A 338 37.29 -14.44 10.42
N THR A 339 37.32 -14.97 11.65
CA THR A 339 37.14 -14.15 12.84
C THR A 339 38.17 -13.03 12.77
N PRO A 340 37.80 -11.75 13.04
CA PRO A 340 38.77 -10.68 13.10
C PRO A 340 39.93 -11.11 14.00
N PRO A 341 41.20 -10.96 13.58
CA PRO A 341 42.33 -11.51 14.29
C PRO A 341 42.32 -11.02 15.75
N THR A 342 42.29 -11.98 16.67
CA THR A 342 42.38 -11.75 18.12
C THR A 342 43.71 -11.09 18.43
N GLY A 343 43.75 -9.76 18.42
CA GLY A 343 44.96 -8.97 18.61
C GLY A 343 44.85 -7.51 18.18
N GLU A 344 44.01 -7.20 17.18
CA GLU A 344 43.54 -5.84 16.94
C GLU A 344 42.25 -5.65 17.71
N SER A 345 42.12 -4.57 18.51
CA SER A 345 40.88 -4.30 19.24
C SER A 345 39.71 -4.40 18.26
N ASN A 346 38.68 -5.20 18.55
CA ASN A 346 37.42 -5.20 17.81
C ASN A 346 36.83 -3.78 17.87
N THR A 347 37.22 -2.90 16.93
CA THR A 347 36.81 -1.50 16.86
C THR A 347 35.41 -1.35 16.27
N ARG A 348 34.86 -2.42 15.68
CA ARG A 348 33.51 -2.42 15.11
C ARG A 348 32.45 -2.38 16.20
N GLN A 349 31.72 -1.29 16.22
CA GLN A 349 30.57 -1.09 17.09
C GLN A 349 29.39 -1.99 16.64
N PRO A 350 28.54 -2.45 17.58
CA PRO A 350 27.28 -3.11 17.23
C PRO A 350 26.35 -2.15 16.48
N TYR A 351 25.44 -2.69 15.67
CA TYR A 351 24.45 -1.86 14.97
C TYR A 351 23.50 -1.17 15.93
N ARG A 352 23.24 0.12 15.66
CA ARG A 352 22.06 0.84 16.13
C ARG A 352 20.89 0.47 15.21
N ILE A 353 19.79 -0.01 15.77
CA ILE A 353 18.64 -0.50 15.04
C ILE A 353 17.45 0.44 15.24
N GLU A 354 16.98 0.98 14.12
CA GLU A 354 15.87 1.92 14.01
C GLU A 354 14.67 1.21 13.38
N LEU A 355 13.49 1.29 13.99
CA LEU A 355 12.25 0.74 13.44
C LEU A 355 11.28 1.84 13.09
N VAL A 356 10.84 1.89 11.84
CA VAL A 356 9.77 2.76 11.39
C VAL A 356 8.63 1.89 10.89
N GLY A 357 7.55 1.87 11.66
CA GLY A 357 6.29 1.25 11.27
C GLY A 357 5.37 2.22 10.55
N VAL A 358 4.71 1.76 9.49
CA VAL A 358 3.71 2.52 8.75
C VAL A 358 2.43 1.71 8.63
N VAL A 359 1.33 2.28 9.12
CA VAL A 359 0.02 1.65 9.12
C VAL A 359 -1.05 2.59 8.55
N CYS A 360 -2.12 1.99 8.05
CA CYS A 360 -3.32 2.69 7.63
C CYS A 360 -4.53 1.75 7.78
N ASP A 361 -5.75 2.29 7.65
CA ASP A 361 -6.92 1.43 7.57
C ASP A 361 -6.81 0.54 6.33
N SER A 362 -7.00 -0.76 6.50
CA SER A 362 -6.62 -1.73 5.48
C SER A 362 -7.43 -1.63 4.18
N TYR A 363 -8.66 -1.09 4.24
CA TYR A 363 -9.43 -0.81 3.02
C TYR A 363 -8.76 0.26 2.16
N ILE A 364 -8.16 1.31 2.76
CA ILE A 364 -7.39 2.33 2.04
C ILE A 364 -6.19 1.69 1.36
N ALA A 365 -5.48 0.81 2.06
CA ALA A 365 -4.35 0.09 1.48
C ALA A 365 -4.77 -0.77 0.27
N ILE A 366 -5.90 -1.48 0.37
CA ILE A 366 -6.45 -2.29 -0.72
C ILE A 366 -6.76 -1.41 -1.92
N VAL A 367 -7.48 -0.30 -1.72
CA VAL A 367 -7.80 0.62 -2.81
C VAL A 367 -6.53 1.19 -3.45
N ARG A 368 -5.52 1.60 -2.65
CA ARG A 368 -4.20 2.01 -3.17
C ARG A 368 -3.55 0.91 -4.01
N GLY A 369 -3.64 -0.34 -3.57
CA GLY A 369 -3.16 -1.52 -4.28
C GLY A 369 -3.86 -1.72 -5.63
N ILE A 370 -5.19 -1.59 -5.67
CA ILE A 370 -5.99 -1.70 -6.89
C ILE A 370 -5.67 -0.55 -7.86
N ARG A 371 -5.58 0.69 -7.36
CA ARG A 371 -5.19 1.85 -8.19
C ARG A 371 -3.81 1.67 -8.80
N ARG A 372 -2.83 1.19 -8.02
CA ARG A 372 -1.50 0.88 -8.54
C ARG A 372 -1.55 -0.21 -9.62
N ALA A 373 -2.40 -1.23 -9.45
CA ALA A 373 -2.59 -2.26 -10.46
C ALA A 373 -3.15 -1.68 -11.77
N ILE A 374 -4.09 -0.74 -11.69
CA ILE A 374 -4.63 -0.03 -12.86
C ILE A 374 -3.56 0.82 -13.55
N ALA A 375 -2.83 1.62 -12.76
CA ALA A 375 -1.88 2.61 -13.29
C ALA A 375 -0.58 1.99 -13.82
N THR A 376 -0.05 0.97 -13.14
CA THR A 376 1.29 0.41 -13.44
C THR A 376 1.27 -1.07 -13.81
N GLY A 377 0.09 -1.71 -13.86
CA GLY A 377 -0.04 -3.16 -14.05
C GLY A 377 0.33 -4.01 -12.82
N ARG A 378 0.78 -3.39 -11.73
CA ARG A 378 1.33 -4.10 -10.57
C ARG A 378 0.24 -4.46 -9.56
N ALA A 379 -0.35 -5.64 -9.75
CA ALA A 379 -1.38 -6.19 -8.86
C ALA A 379 -0.79 -6.91 -7.63
N VAL A 380 -1.58 -6.93 -6.56
CA VAL A 380 -1.32 -7.69 -5.33
C VAL A 380 -2.61 -8.39 -4.92
N ARG A 381 -2.54 -9.66 -4.54
CA ARG A 381 -3.72 -10.37 -4.02
C ARG A 381 -4.18 -9.72 -2.72
N VAL A 382 -5.45 -9.35 -2.64
CA VAL A 382 -6.05 -8.70 -1.46
C VAL A 382 -5.83 -9.52 -0.19
N ASN A 383 -5.96 -10.85 -0.25
CA ASN A 383 -5.69 -11.73 0.90
C ASN A 383 -4.24 -11.62 1.41
N ALA A 384 -3.26 -11.57 0.50
CA ALA A 384 -1.85 -11.40 0.86
C ALA A 384 -1.59 -10.02 1.47
N GLN A 385 -2.23 -8.98 0.91
CA GLN A 385 -2.19 -7.63 1.47
C GLN A 385 -2.77 -7.58 2.89
N LEU A 386 -3.99 -8.11 3.12
CA LEU A 386 -4.60 -8.18 4.46
C LEU A 386 -3.76 -8.98 5.45
N LYS A 387 -3.20 -10.12 5.04
CA LYS A 387 -2.26 -10.90 5.87
C LYS A 387 -1.03 -10.09 6.25
N SER A 388 -0.47 -9.31 5.32
CA SER A 388 0.72 -8.49 5.59
C SER A 388 0.44 -7.42 6.65
N HIS A 389 -0.71 -6.74 6.56
CA HIS A 389 -1.18 -5.76 7.55
C HIS A 389 -1.40 -6.41 8.91
N GLN A 390 -2.16 -7.52 8.95
CA GLN A 390 -2.48 -8.22 10.18
C GLN A 390 -1.23 -8.71 10.92
N ARG A 391 -0.33 -9.38 10.21
CA ARG A 391 0.87 -9.95 10.83
C ARG A 391 1.84 -8.86 11.29
N PHE A 392 2.03 -7.80 10.50
CA PHE A 392 2.84 -6.65 10.92
C PHE A 392 2.29 -6.02 12.20
N ALA A 393 0.99 -5.75 12.26
CA ALA A 393 0.38 -5.14 13.44
C ALA A 393 0.52 -6.01 14.71
N ARG A 394 0.43 -7.34 14.57
CA ARG A 394 0.65 -8.28 15.69
C ARG A 394 2.10 -8.34 16.16
N ALA A 395 3.05 -8.21 15.24
CA ALA A 395 4.47 -8.36 15.55
C ALA A 395 5.14 -7.05 15.98
N PHE A 396 4.61 -5.89 15.56
CA PHE A 396 5.19 -4.57 15.83
C PHE A 396 5.53 -4.30 17.31
N PRO A 397 4.66 -4.60 18.30
CA PRO A 397 5.01 -4.39 19.71
C PRO A 397 6.26 -5.20 20.13
N LYS A 398 6.35 -6.47 19.70
CA LYS A 398 7.49 -7.33 19.98
C LYS A 398 8.77 -6.84 19.29
N TYR A 399 8.66 -6.21 18.12
CA TYR A 399 9.83 -5.61 17.48
C TYR A 399 10.32 -4.39 18.26
N CYS A 400 9.43 -3.60 18.84
CA CYS A 400 9.80 -2.44 19.66
C CYS A 400 10.66 -2.84 20.86
N GLU A 401 10.47 -4.03 21.43
CA GLU A 401 11.30 -4.56 22.53
C GLU A 401 12.74 -4.89 22.11
N LEU A 402 12.99 -5.11 20.82
CA LEU A 402 14.26 -5.63 20.29
C LEU A 402 15.16 -4.57 19.64
N VAL A 403 14.59 -3.39 19.33
CA VAL A 403 15.26 -2.30 18.61
C VAL A 403 15.60 -1.14 19.55
N ASP A 404 16.52 -0.27 19.14
CA ASP A 404 16.92 0.87 19.96
C ASP A 404 15.85 1.96 19.92
N ASN A 405 15.32 2.25 18.73
CA ASN A 405 14.32 3.30 18.53
C ASN A 405 13.18 2.80 17.66
N ALA A 406 11.98 3.28 17.92
CA ALA A 406 10.82 2.97 17.10
C ALA A 406 9.93 4.19 16.85
N ARG A 407 9.38 4.31 15.64
CA ARG A 407 8.35 5.28 15.27
C ARG A 407 7.22 4.56 14.56
N LEU A 408 5.98 4.91 14.86
CA LEU A 408 4.80 4.37 14.20
C LEU A 408 3.99 5.50 13.58
N TYR A 409 3.81 5.47 12.27
CA TYR A 409 3.05 6.45 11.51
C TYR A 409 1.73 5.90 11.00
N PHE A 410 0.71 6.75 10.99
CA PHE A 410 -0.63 6.49 10.47
C PHE A 410 -0.90 7.36 9.23
N THR A 411 -1.24 6.74 8.09
CA THR A 411 -1.25 7.40 6.76
C THR A 411 -2.64 7.47 6.12
N ASN A 412 -3.71 7.59 6.91
CA ASN A 412 -5.06 7.62 6.35
C ASN A 412 -5.46 8.95 5.71
N ALA A 413 -4.77 10.04 6.05
CA ALA A 413 -5.05 11.33 5.45
C ALA A 413 -4.70 11.32 3.96
N ILE A 414 -5.59 11.89 3.14
CA ILE A 414 -5.41 11.99 1.69
C ILE A 414 -4.52 13.20 1.35
N ASP A 415 -4.57 14.28 2.16
CA ASP A 415 -3.81 15.54 1.94
C ASP A 415 -3.17 16.14 3.21
N HIS A 416 -2.91 15.32 4.23
CA HIS A 416 -2.19 15.75 5.42
C HIS A 416 -0.92 14.92 5.64
N PRO A 417 0.11 15.50 6.28
CA PRO A 417 1.30 14.74 6.63
C PRO A 417 0.92 13.53 7.49
N PRO A 418 1.62 12.40 7.35
CA PRO A 418 1.39 11.24 8.17
C PRO A 418 1.46 11.54 9.67
N LYS A 419 0.49 11.01 10.43
CA LYS A 419 0.41 11.23 11.86
C LYS A 419 1.34 10.28 12.61
N LEU A 420 2.27 10.79 13.41
CA LEU A 420 3.03 9.98 14.35
C LEU A 420 2.11 9.55 15.50
N ILE A 421 1.95 8.25 15.71
CA ILE A 421 1.02 7.66 16.70
C ILE A 421 1.72 6.78 17.74
N GLY A 422 3.01 6.53 17.57
CA GLY A 422 3.84 5.85 18.55
C GLY A 422 5.31 6.21 18.39
N TRP A 423 6.02 6.33 19.50
CA TRP A 423 7.44 6.69 19.52
C TRP A 423 8.15 6.02 20.70
N LYS A 424 9.37 5.54 20.45
CA LYS A 424 10.30 4.98 21.42
C LYS A 424 11.67 5.58 21.15
N ASP A 425 12.34 6.01 22.21
CA ASP A 425 13.73 6.46 22.19
C ASP A 425 14.54 5.73 23.26
N GLY A 426 15.55 4.95 22.83
CA GLY A 426 16.43 4.19 23.69
C GLY A 426 15.76 3.01 24.41
N VAL A 427 15.93 2.92 25.72
CA VAL A 427 15.45 1.77 26.53
C VAL A 427 14.02 1.94 27.04
N GLU A 428 13.36 3.05 26.73
CA GLU A 428 11.98 3.29 27.16
C GLU A 428 10.97 2.41 26.42
N ASP A 429 9.82 2.20 27.05
CA ASP A 429 8.68 1.55 26.40
C ASP A 429 8.12 2.42 25.27
N LEU A 430 7.41 1.79 24.33
CA LEU A 430 6.75 2.51 23.25
C LEU A 430 5.67 3.46 23.81
N LEU A 431 5.90 4.77 23.70
CA LEU A 431 4.95 5.80 24.07
C LEU A 431 3.89 5.95 22.98
N VAL A 432 2.63 5.75 23.36
CA VAL A 432 1.49 5.83 22.44
C VAL A 432 0.33 6.56 23.09
N HIS A 433 -0.42 7.31 22.28
CA HIS A 433 -1.71 7.81 22.75
C HIS A 433 -2.75 6.67 22.65
N PRO A 434 -3.43 6.27 23.75
CA PRO A 434 -4.28 5.08 23.74
C PRO A 434 -5.39 5.10 22.68
N ARG A 435 -5.92 6.29 22.33
CA ARG A 435 -6.94 6.41 21.27
C ARG A 435 -6.37 6.16 19.88
N ASP A 436 -5.15 6.60 19.63
CA ASP A 436 -4.51 6.46 18.31
C ASP A 436 -4.00 5.04 18.10
N PHE A 437 -3.54 4.38 19.17
CA PHE A 437 -3.04 3.01 19.09
C PHE A 437 -4.13 1.95 18.86
N LYS A 438 -5.41 2.25 19.13
CA LYS A 438 -6.54 1.34 18.83
C LYS A 438 -6.59 0.89 17.37
N CYS A 439 -6.02 1.66 16.43
CA CYS A 439 -5.91 1.21 15.05
C CYS A 439 -5.08 -0.08 14.91
N MET A 440 -4.03 -0.26 15.73
CA MET A 440 -3.19 -1.46 15.70
C MET A 440 -3.96 -2.71 16.12
N GLU A 441 -4.79 -2.61 17.17
CA GLU A 441 -5.64 -3.71 17.61
C GLU A 441 -6.66 -4.11 16.53
N ARG A 442 -7.27 -3.12 15.85
CA ARG A 442 -8.19 -3.37 14.74
C ARG A 442 -7.47 -4.07 13.57
N ILE A 443 -6.30 -3.58 13.17
CA ILE A 443 -5.49 -4.16 12.08
C ILE A 443 -5.00 -5.58 12.44
N ALA A 444 -4.61 -5.81 13.70
CA ALA A 444 -4.21 -7.13 14.19
C ALA A 444 -5.35 -8.16 14.17
N ASN A 445 -6.61 -7.71 14.12
CA ASN A 445 -7.81 -8.54 14.16
C ASN A 445 -8.59 -8.59 12.84
N LEU A 446 -7.99 -8.16 11.73
CA LEU A 446 -8.60 -8.20 10.40
C LEU A 446 -9.12 -9.59 10.02
N ASN A 447 -10.27 -9.62 9.35
CA ASN A 447 -10.68 -10.79 8.60
C ASN A 447 -9.91 -10.84 7.27
N VAL A 448 -8.86 -11.67 7.20
CA VAL A 448 -8.04 -11.79 5.98
C VAL A 448 -8.80 -12.37 4.78
N LYS A 449 -9.97 -12.99 5.01
CA LYS A 449 -10.86 -13.52 3.96
C LYS A 449 -11.94 -12.51 3.55
N ALA A 450 -11.89 -11.27 4.04
CA ALA A 450 -12.84 -10.24 3.69
C ALA A 450 -12.90 -9.99 2.19
N ASP A 451 -14.12 -9.92 1.67
CA ASP A 451 -14.42 -9.74 0.25
C ASP A 451 -14.93 -8.32 -0.05
N CYS A 452 -15.24 -7.55 1.00
CA CYS A 452 -15.58 -6.13 0.97
C CYS A 452 -15.39 -5.48 2.35
N ILE A 453 -15.60 -4.16 2.44
CA ILE A 453 -15.45 -3.41 3.69
C ILE A 453 -16.41 -3.84 4.81
N TYR A 454 -17.55 -4.45 4.49
CA TYR A 454 -18.54 -4.90 5.49
C TYR A 454 -18.01 -5.99 6.41
N ASN A 455 -17.18 -6.89 5.89
CA ASN A 455 -16.65 -8.04 6.62
C ASN A 455 -15.16 -7.92 6.91
N LEU A 456 -14.58 -6.72 6.79
CA LEU A 456 -13.16 -6.45 7.00
C LEU A 456 -12.73 -6.62 8.47
N TYR A 457 -13.56 -6.17 9.40
CA TYR A 457 -13.32 -6.25 10.83
C TYR A 457 -14.33 -7.19 11.49
N LYS A 458 -13.92 -7.84 12.58
CA LYS A 458 -14.84 -8.64 13.42
C LYS A 458 -15.87 -7.70 14.08
N GLU A 459 -17.10 -8.17 14.25
CA GLU A 459 -18.19 -7.33 14.75
C GLU A 459 -17.95 -6.79 16.17
N PRO A 460 -18.41 -5.55 16.47
CA PRO A 460 -19.12 -4.63 15.56
C PRO A 460 -18.20 -3.96 14.52
N ASN A 461 -18.71 -3.68 13.31
CA ASN A 461 -17.92 -3.07 12.25
C ASN A 461 -17.65 -1.58 12.54
N THR A 462 -16.55 -1.31 13.24
CA THR A 462 -16.10 0.04 13.64
C THR A 462 -15.81 0.98 12.47
N VAL A 463 -15.78 0.50 11.23
CA VAL A 463 -15.56 1.35 10.04
C VAL A 463 -16.76 2.22 9.75
N MET A 464 -17.97 1.78 10.09
CA MET A 464 -19.19 2.57 9.84
C MET A 464 -19.62 3.38 11.07
N GLU A 465 -18.87 3.32 12.17
CA GLU A 465 -19.16 4.08 13.38
C GLU A 465 -18.87 5.58 13.20
N SER A 466 -19.60 6.42 13.92
CA SER A 466 -19.38 7.87 13.94
C SER A 466 -17.97 8.20 14.44
N GLY A 467 -17.24 9.03 13.70
CA GLY A 467 -15.83 9.37 13.99
C GLY A 467 -14.83 8.42 13.32
N SER A 468 -15.29 7.47 12.50
CA SER A 468 -14.42 6.79 11.55
C SER A 468 -14.13 7.69 10.35
N ILE A 469 -12.99 7.48 9.70
CA ILE A 469 -12.62 8.19 8.47
C ILE A 469 -13.64 7.94 7.36
N TRP A 470 -14.22 6.74 7.30
CA TRP A 470 -15.28 6.45 6.35
C TRP A 470 -16.53 7.31 6.61
N SER A 471 -16.92 7.48 7.87
CA SER A 471 -18.05 8.33 8.25
C SER A 471 -17.77 9.82 7.97
N GLU A 472 -16.53 10.25 8.21
CA GLU A 472 -16.09 11.64 8.07
C GLU A 472 -15.84 12.07 6.63
N ILE A 473 -15.46 11.13 5.75
CA ILE A 473 -15.15 11.41 4.34
C ILE A 473 -16.28 10.96 3.42
N ILE A 474 -16.70 9.69 3.50
CA ILE A 474 -17.63 9.10 2.54
C ILE A 474 -19.08 9.42 2.89
N LEU A 475 -19.43 9.40 4.18
CA LEU A 475 -20.79 9.66 4.67
C LEU A 475 -20.99 11.09 5.20
N ALA A 476 -20.00 11.96 4.97
CA ALA A 476 -19.97 13.35 5.43
C ALA A 476 -21.24 14.11 4.99
N PRO A 477 -21.91 14.83 5.90
CA PRO A 477 -23.06 15.66 5.52
C PRO A 477 -22.69 16.75 4.49
N SER A 478 -21.50 17.34 4.60
CA SER A 478 -21.00 18.39 3.69
C SER A 478 -20.92 17.92 2.23
N ARG A 479 -20.59 16.65 2.00
CA ARG A 479 -20.47 16.04 0.66
C ARG A 479 -21.74 16.22 -0.19
N ILE A 480 -22.92 16.29 0.43
CA ILE A 480 -24.19 16.45 -0.29
C ILE A 480 -24.28 17.82 -0.97
N GLU A 481 -23.82 18.88 -0.30
CA GLU A 481 -23.85 20.23 -0.89
C GLU A 481 -22.83 20.35 -2.01
N ASP A 482 -21.62 19.79 -1.83
CA ASP A 482 -20.61 19.72 -2.89
C ASP A 482 -21.13 18.96 -4.12
N GLN A 483 -21.78 17.80 -3.93
CA GLN A 483 -22.39 17.04 -5.03
C GLN A 483 -23.46 17.82 -5.79
N LYS A 484 -24.29 18.61 -5.10
CA LYS A 484 -25.33 19.45 -5.74
C LYS A 484 -24.71 20.57 -6.56
N GLU A 485 -23.64 21.19 -6.05
CA GLU A 485 -22.91 22.24 -6.75
C GLU A 485 -22.21 21.70 -8.00
N LEU A 486 -21.49 20.58 -7.84
CA LEU A 486 -20.83 19.87 -8.93
C LEU A 486 -21.82 19.47 -10.02
N ARG A 487 -22.97 18.90 -9.64
CA ARG A 487 -24.02 18.52 -10.61
C ARG A 487 -24.41 19.68 -11.50
N LYS A 488 -24.69 20.87 -10.93
CA LYS A 488 -25.07 22.06 -11.70
C LYS A 488 -23.97 22.52 -12.65
N ALA A 489 -22.71 22.45 -12.23
CA ALA A 489 -21.57 22.81 -13.06
C ALA A 489 -21.41 21.81 -14.23
N ILE A 490 -21.45 20.51 -13.94
CA ILE A 490 -21.34 19.42 -14.92
C ILE A 490 -22.47 19.49 -15.95
N GLU A 491 -23.71 19.74 -15.55
CA GLU A 491 -24.85 19.90 -16.47
C GLU A 491 -24.65 21.04 -17.48
N LYS A 492 -23.85 22.06 -17.14
CA LYS A 492 -23.49 23.14 -18.06
C LYS A 492 -22.31 22.74 -18.96
N SER A 493 -21.26 22.17 -18.38
CA SER A 493 -20.08 21.70 -19.12
C SER A 493 -20.45 20.66 -20.18
N GLU A 494 -21.30 19.68 -19.85
CA GLU A 494 -21.74 18.67 -20.83
C GLU A 494 -22.49 19.25 -22.02
N LYS A 495 -23.25 20.33 -21.83
CA LYS A 495 -23.97 21.01 -22.92
C LYS A 495 -23.06 21.85 -23.81
N TYR A 496 -21.86 22.16 -23.34
CA TYR A 496 -20.86 22.89 -24.11
C TYR A 496 -20.05 21.93 -24.99
N ASP A 497 -19.73 20.73 -24.47
CA ASP A 497 -18.92 19.73 -25.18
C ASP A 497 -19.73 18.80 -26.09
N GLY A 498 -21.06 18.79 -25.99
CA GLY A 498 -21.98 18.07 -26.89
C GLY A 498 -22.56 18.96 -27.98
#